data_AF-A0A352R8L8-F1
#
_entry.id   AF-A0A352R8L8-F1
#
_cell.length_a   1.000
_cell.length_b   1.000
_cell.length_c   1.000
_cell.angle_alpha   90.00
_cell.angle_beta   90.00
_cell.angle_gamma   90.00
#
_symmetry.space_group_name_H-M   'P 1'
#
loop_
_entity.id
_entity.type
_entity.pdbx_description
1 polymer ?
#
loop_
_entity_poly.entity_id
_entity_poly.type
_entity_poly.pdbx_seq_one_letter_code
_entity_poly.pdbx_strand_id
1 'polypeptide(L)'
;MKNIILLFIISFFVGCSEKKETSDEILNKEIKSLLKFGDNDNEVILISKPTDIEEYCIEVLKKDTINFTSFEIQQILEQIEKPIVSDWSVFNFDNVKILDYKVWLDLFRGDLEKGWKVFQKEHGSRYLEISSPIFLKNYSYCLVFSHSHCGSNCGGGSFILYKKINGKWEISKQYCNFMS
;
A
#
# COMPACT_ATOMS: atom_id res chain seq x y z
N MET A 1 51.17 -40.54 -41.83
CA MET A 1 50.47 -39.24 -41.90
C MET A 1 49.19 -39.36 -41.10
N LYS A 2 49.18 -38.88 -39.85
CA LYS A 2 48.00 -38.89 -38.96
C LYS A 2 47.55 -37.44 -38.79
N ASN A 3 46.44 -37.09 -39.44
CA ASN A 3 45.81 -35.77 -39.31
C ASN A 3 44.94 -35.76 -38.04
N ILE A 4 45.31 -34.93 -37.08
CA ILE A 4 44.51 -34.61 -35.90
C ILE A 4 43.69 -33.37 -36.26
N ILE A 5 42.38 -33.55 -36.42
CA ILE A 5 41.43 -32.45 -36.59
C ILE A 5 40.94 -32.05 -35.19
N LEU A 6 41.43 -30.92 -34.69
CA LEU A 6 41.02 -30.34 -33.41
C LEU A 6 39.75 -29.50 -33.66
N LEU A 7 38.58 -30.05 -33.32
CA LEU A 7 37.30 -29.32 -33.36
C LEU A 7 37.18 -28.45 -32.10
N PHE A 8 37.47 -27.15 -32.23
CA PHE A 8 37.17 -26.15 -31.22
C PHE A 8 35.65 -25.89 -31.22
N ILE A 9 34.93 -26.50 -30.28
CA ILE A 9 33.54 -26.15 -29.99
C ILE A 9 33.58 -24.84 -29.19
N ILE A 10 33.36 -23.72 -29.86
CA ILE A 10 33.16 -22.41 -29.23
C ILE A 10 31.73 -22.43 -28.66
N SER A 11 31.61 -22.77 -27.39
CA SER A 11 30.39 -22.57 -26.61
C SER A 11 30.17 -21.06 -26.44
N PHE A 12 29.28 -20.51 -27.27
CA PHE A 12 28.68 -19.19 -27.04
C PHE A 12 27.92 -19.23 -25.72
N PHE A 13 28.57 -18.80 -24.64
CA PHE A 13 27.88 -18.37 -23.43
C PHE A 13 27.13 -17.08 -23.79
N VAL A 14 25.91 -17.23 -24.30
CA VAL A 14 24.91 -16.17 -24.28
C VAL A 14 24.59 -15.94 -22.81
N GLY A 15 25.36 -15.05 -22.19
CA GLY A 15 25.11 -14.61 -20.83
C GLY A 15 23.76 -13.89 -20.81
N CYS A 16 22.70 -14.58 -20.37
CA CYS A 16 21.50 -13.93 -19.90
C CYS A 16 21.90 -13.04 -18.72
N SER A 17 22.15 -11.76 -18.99
CA SER A 17 22.23 -10.75 -17.95
C SER A 17 20.84 -10.64 -17.34
N GLU A 18 20.63 -11.27 -16.18
CA GLU A 18 19.44 -11.04 -15.38
C GLU A 18 19.41 -9.55 -15.04
N LYS A 19 18.42 -8.83 -15.59
CA LYS A 19 18.18 -7.43 -15.24
C LYS A 19 17.85 -7.40 -13.75
N LYS A 20 18.75 -6.85 -12.94
CA LYS A 20 18.52 -6.68 -11.50
C LYS A 20 17.38 -5.68 -11.29
N GLU A 21 16.31 -6.14 -10.63
CA GLU A 21 15.13 -5.32 -10.29
C GLU A 21 15.57 -4.15 -9.39
N THR A 22 15.06 -2.96 -9.65
CA THR A 22 15.36 -1.77 -8.84
C THR A 22 14.56 -1.76 -7.53
N SER A 23 15.01 -0.99 -6.54
CA SER A 23 14.27 -0.84 -5.28
C SER A 23 12.84 -0.30 -5.50
N ASP A 24 12.66 0.60 -6.47
CA ASP A 24 11.37 1.19 -6.80
C ASP A 24 10.47 0.18 -7.53
N GLU A 25 11.04 -0.65 -8.42
CA GLU A 25 10.32 -1.75 -9.08
C GLU A 25 9.79 -2.75 -8.04
N ILE A 26 10.62 -3.14 -7.06
CA ILE A 26 10.22 -4.01 -5.95
C ILE A 26 9.12 -3.36 -5.12
N LEU A 27 9.31 -2.09 -4.70
CA LEU A 27 8.32 -1.39 -3.88
C LEU A 27 6.95 -1.31 -4.58
N ASN A 28 6.93 -0.92 -5.86
CA ASN A 28 5.72 -0.85 -6.67
C ASN A 28 5.00 -2.19 -6.76
N LYS A 29 5.76 -3.27 -6.97
CA LYS A 29 5.24 -4.64 -7.02
C LYS A 29 4.63 -5.07 -5.69
N GLU A 30 5.31 -4.79 -4.57
CA GLU A 30 4.82 -5.14 -3.23
C GLU A 30 3.55 -4.38 -2.86
N ILE A 31 3.51 -3.07 -3.14
CA ILE A 31 2.33 -2.22 -2.89
C ILE A 31 1.13 -2.71 -3.70
N LYS A 32 1.29 -2.96 -5.00
CA LYS A 32 0.20 -3.49 -5.84
C LYS A 32 -0.26 -4.87 -5.38
N SER A 33 0.66 -5.73 -4.96
CA SER A 33 0.30 -7.05 -4.46
C SER A 33 -0.43 -7.00 -3.11
N LEU A 34 -0.15 -5.99 -2.28
CA LEU A 34 -0.76 -5.79 -0.98
C LEU A 34 -2.15 -5.14 -1.10
N LEU A 35 -2.23 -4.07 -1.88
CA LEU A 35 -3.45 -3.30 -2.12
C LEU A 35 -4.24 -3.92 -3.28
N LYS A 36 -4.79 -5.11 -3.03
CA LYS A 36 -5.77 -5.72 -3.93
C LYS A 36 -7.14 -5.14 -3.61
N PHE A 37 -7.54 -4.15 -4.38
CA PHE A 37 -8.93 -3.69 -4.40
C PHE A 37 -9.77 -4.81 -5.03
N GLY A 38 -10.76 -5.31 -4.29
CA GLY A 38 -11.43 -6.57 -4.62
C GLY A 38 -12.08 -6.59 -6.01
N ASP A 39 -12.24 -7.79 -6.58
CA ASP A 39 -12.76 -8.07 -7.94
C ASP A 39 -14.25 -7.70 -8.14
N ASN A 40 -14.89 -7.01 -7.20
CA ASN A 40 -16.25 -6.55 -7.39
C ASN A 40 -16.23 -5.41 -8.42
N ASP A 41 -17.13 -5.44 -9.41
CA ASP A 41 -17.25 -4.50 -10.55
C ASP A 41 -17.41 -3.00 -10.18
N ASN A 42 -17.30 -2.64 -8.90
CA ASN A 42 -17.40 -1.28 -8.41
C ASN A 42 -16.01 -0.65 -8.35
N GLU A 43 -15.80 0.36 -9.19
CA GLU A 43 -14.64 1.26 -9.16
C GLU A 43 -14.38 1.76 -7.73
N VAL A 44 -13.12 1.66 -7.28
CA VAL A 44 -12.69 2.19 -5.98
C VAL A 44 -12.15 3.60 -6.16
N ILE A 45 -12.67 4.55 -5.38
CA ILE A 45 -12.08 5.90 -5.30
C ILE A 45 -11.04 5.92 -4.19
N LEU A 46 -9.78 6.24 -4.52
CA LEU A 46 -8.69 6.39 -3.55
C LEU A 46 -8.20 7.84 -3.54
N ILE A 47 -8.12 8.46 -2.37
CA ILE A 47 -7.58 9.81 -2.24
C ILE A 47 -6.07 9.79 -2.49
N SER A 48 -5.58 10.73 -3.30
CA SER A 48 -4.18 10.74 -3.77
C SER A 48 -3.18 10.93 -2.63
N LYS A 49 -3.54 11.72 -1.61
CA LYS A 49 -2.68 11.92 -0.44
C LYS A 49 -2.85 10.76 0.56
N PRO A 50 -1.76 10.15 1.04
CA PRO A 50 -1.84 9.17 2.11
C PRO A 50 -2.43 9.77 3.39
N THR A 51 -3.25 8.98 4.10
CA THR A 51 -3.76 9.39 5.42
C THR A 51 -2.74 9.16 6.52
N ASP A 52 -2.82 10.00 7.54
CA ASP A 52 -2.11 9.78 8.80
C ASP A 52 -2.74 8.59 9.54
N ILE A 53 -1.95 7.96 10.40
CA ILE A 53 -2.38 6.86 11.26
C ILE A 53 -2.92 7.45 12.57
N GLU A 54 -4.10 7.02 12.99
CA GLU A 54 -4.70 7.47 14.25
C GLU A 54 -3.80 7.18 15.46
N GLU A 55 -3.61 8.18 16.32
CA GLU A 55 -2.69 8.12 17.46
C GLU A 55 -2.98 6.92 18.37
N TYR A 56 -4.25 6.65 18.65
CA TYR A 56 -4.63 5.54 19.51
C TYR A 56 -4.26 4.17 18.89
N CYS A 57 -4.26 4.04 17.56
CA CYS A 57 -3.80 2.82 16.88
C CYS A 57 -2.29 2.62 17.08
N ILE A 58 -1.52 3.72 17.04
CA ILE A 58 -0.08 3.72 17.33
C ILE A 58 0.18 3.32 18.79
N GLU A 59 -0.62 3.81 19.74
CA GLU A 59 -0.47 3.46 21.15
C GLU A 59 -0.78 1.98 21.44
N VAL A 60 -1.70 1.36 20.69
CA VAL A 60 -1.93 -0.10 20.77
C VAL A 60 -0.76 -0.86 20.15
N LEU A 61 -0.24 -0.40 19.01
CA LEU A 61 0.93 -0.98 18.35
C LEU A 61 2.18 -0.97 19.24
N LYS A 62 2.49 0.15 19.91
CA LYS A 62 3.66 0.30 20.79
C LYS A 62 3.69 -0.71 21.95
N LYS A 63 2.54 -1.26 22.33
CA LYS A 63 2.40 -2.26 23.40
C LYS A 63 2.64 -3.69 22.89
N ASP A 64 2.77 -3.91 21.59
CA ASP A 64 2.95 -5.23 20.99
C ASP A 64 4.41 -5.71 21.01
N THR A 65 4.83 -6.19 22.18
CA THR A 65 6.17 -6.77 22.39
C THR A 65 6.31 -8.21 21.87
N ILE A 66 5.22 -8.82 21.38
CA ILE A 66 5.22 -10.19 20.86
C ILE A 66 5.63 -10.19 19.39
N ASN A 67 5.06 -9.28 18.58
CA ASN A 67 5.34 -9.22 17.14
C ASN A 67 6.54 -8.32 16.81
N PHE A 68 6.82 -7.33 17.65
CA PHE A 68 7.83 -6.31 17.43
C PHE A 68 8.79 -6.16 18.59
N THR A 69 10.06 -6.05 18.24
CA THR A 69 11.11 -5.55 19.13
C THR A 69 11.01 -4.03 19.28
N SER A 70 11.61 -3.47 20.33
CA SER A 70 11.66 -2.00 20.50
C SER A 70 12.35 -1.28 19.34
N PHE A 71 13.36 -1.90 18.73
CA PHE A 71 14.02 -1.39 17.53
C PHE A 71 13.06 -1.34 16.33
N GLU A 72 12.27 -2.38 16.11
CA GLU A 72 11.28 -2.40 15.03
C GLU A 72 10.17 -1.37 15.27
N ILE A 73 9.73 -1.17 16.51
CA ILE A 73 8.81 -0.08 16.86
C ILE A 73 9.42 1.28 16.49
N GLN A 74 10.70 1.52 16.78
CA GLN A 74 11.35 2.77 16.36
C GLN A 74 11.38 2.91 14.83
N GLN A 75 11.73 1.86 14.08
CA GLN A 75 11.71 1.88 12.61
C GLN A 75 10.31 2.16 12.04
N ILE A 76 9.25 1.66 12.69
CA ILE A 76 7.87 1.95 12.31
C ILE A 76 7.59 3.44 12.50
N LEU A 77 7.92 4.02 13.66
CA LEU A 77 7.69 5.44 13.93
C LEU A 77 8.47 6.35 12.97
N GLU A 78 9.71 5.99 12.62
CA GLU A 78 10.50 6.73 11.63
C GLU A 78 9.85 6.73 10.24
N GLN A 79 9.23 5.61 9.82
CA GLN A 79 8.51 5.52 8.55
C GLN A 79 7.16 6.25 8.58
N ILE A 80 6.52 6.42 9.75
CA ILE A 80 5.35 7.27 9.91
C ILE A 80 5.73 8.74 9.70
N GLU A 81 6.84 9.19 10.29
CA GLU A 81 7.34 10.55 10.12
C GLU A 81 7.88 10.81 8.70
N LYS A 82 8.44 9.78 8.06
CA LYS A 82 9.05 9.86 6.72
C LYS A 82 8.43 8.80 5.81
N PRO A 83 7.19 9.04 5.33
CA PRO A 83 6.49 8.08 4.52
C PRO A 83 7.21 7.82 3.20
N ILE A 84 7.27 6.55 2.80
CA ILE A 84 7.88 6.13 1.53
C ILE A 84 6.97 6.41 0.33
N VAL A 85 5.66 6.53 0.55
CA VAL A 85 4.69 7.01 -0.42
C VAL A 85 4.19 8.36 0.03
N SER A 86 4.36 9.38 -0.80
CA SER A 86 3.82 10.72 -0.57
C SER A 86 2.59 11.04 -1.43
N ASP A 87 2.39 10.30 -2.52
CA ASP A 87 1.28 10.47 -3.46
C ASP A 87 0.95 9.13 -4.12
N TRP A 88 -0.31 8.70 -4.01
CA TRP A 88 -0.81 7.46 -4.62
C TRP A 88 -0.98 7.56 -6.14
N SER A 89 -1.03 8.77 -6.71
CA SER A 89 -1.19 8.97 -8.15
C SER A 89 0.00 8.49 -8.99
N VAL A 90 1.17 8.26 -8.37
CA VAL A 90 2.35 7.69 -9.05
C VAL A 90 2.20 6.20 -9.35
N PHE A 91 1.20 5.55 -8.75
CA PHE A 91 0.93 4.12 -8.93
C PHE A 91 -0.22 3.93 -9.92
N ASN A 92 -0.02 3.02 -10.88
CA ASN A 92 -1.08 2.57 -11.78
C ASN A 92 -1.79 1.35 -11.18
N PHE A 93 -2.90 1.56 -10.49
CA PHE A 93 -3.74 0.50 -9.93
C PHE A 93 -4.87 0.11 -10.89
N ASP A 94 -5.16 -1.19 -10.98
CA ASP A 94 -6.31 -1.66 -11.74
C ASP A 94 -7.59 -1.38 -10.94
N ASN A 95 -8.65 -0.93 -11.63
CA ASN A 95 -9.97 -0.65 -11.04
C ASN A 95 -10.00 0.38 -9.89
N VAL A 96 -8.99 1.25 -9.83
CA VAL A 96 -8.93 2.37 -8.88
C VAL A 96 -8.89 3.69 -9.62
N LYS A 97 -9.81 4.59 -9.25
CA LYS A 97 -9.78 5.98 -9.65
C LYS A 97 -9.14 6.79 -8.53
N ILE A 98 -8.00 7.40 -8.82
CA ILE A 98 -7.33 8.31 -7.89
C ILE A 98 -8.06 9.66 -7.93
N LEU A 99 -8.51 10.14 -6.76
CA LEU A 99 -9.05 11.48 -6.58
C LEU A 99 -7.97 12.39 -6.01
N ASP A 100 -7.65 13.47 -6.73
CA ASP A 100 -6.68 14.47 -6.28
C ASP A 100 -7.10 15.07 -4.93
N TYR A 101 -6.16 15.13 -4.00
CA TYR A 101 -6.42 15.61 -2.64
C TYR A 101 -6.92 17.05 -2.58
N LYS A 102 -6.51 17.93 -3.51
CA LYS A 102 -7.02 19.31 -3.54
C LYS A 102 -8.48 19.34 -3.97
N VAL A 103 -8.86 18.51 -4.96
CA VAL A 103 -10.27 18.35 -5.36
C VAL A 103 -11.08 17.83 -4.18
N TRP A 104 -10.59 16.80 -3.49
CA TRP A 104 -11.23 16.29 -2.28
C TRP A 104 -11.38 17.37 -1.20
N LEU A 105 -10.33 18.15 -0.93
CA LEU A 105 -10.39 19.26 0.02
C LEU A 105 -11.43 20.30 -0.38
N ASP A 106 -11.50 20.68 -1.65
CA ASP A 106 -12.46 21.68 -2.12
C ASP A 106 -13.91 21.16 -2.06
N LEU A 107 -14.14 19.85 -2.27
CA LEU A 107 -15.46 19.22 -2.11
C LEU A 107 -15.96 19.29 -0.66
N PHE A 108 -15.08 19.00 0.30
CA PHE A 108 -15.45 18.90 1.71
C PHE A 108 -15.10 20.15 2.54
N ARG A 109 -14.61 21.23 1.90
CA ARG A 109 -14.40 22.52 2.56
C ARG A 109 -15.74 23.19 2.83
N GLY A 110 -16.13 23.22 4.11
CA GLY A 110 -17.32 23.93 4.58
C GLY A 110 -18.48 22.97 4.88
N ASP A 111 -19.51 23.00 4.04
CA ASP A 111 -20.71 22.20 4.23
C ASP A 111 -20.49 20.74 3.78
N LEU A 112 -20.34 19.85 4.76
CA LEU A 112 -20.10 18.42 4.53
C LEU A 112 -21.27 17.74 3.82
N GLU A 113 -22.53 18.12 4.08
CA GLU A 113 -23.69 17.51 3.45
C GLU A 113 -23.72 17.87 1.96
N LYS A 114 -23.44 19.13 1.64
CA LYS A 114 -23.27 19.57 0.25
C LYS A 114 -22.10 18.86 -0.42
N GLY A 115 -20.95 18.75 0.25
CA GLY A 115 -19.77 18.05 -0.25
C GLY A 115 -20.07 16.60 -0.61
N TRP A 116 -20.75 15.87 0.29
CA TRP A 116 -21.20 14.50 0.03
C TRP A 116 -22.16 14.39 -1.14
N LYS A 117 -23.14 15.31 -1.26
CA LYS A 117 -24.07 15.32 -2.42
C LYS A 117 -23.34 15.50 -3.74
N VAL A 118 -22.34 16.39 -3.80
CA VAL A 118 -21.53 16.60 -5.01
C VAL A 118 -20.65 15.37 -5.28
N PHE A 119 -19.94 14.88 -4.27
CA PHE A 119 -19.10 13.69 -4.39
C PHE A 119 -19.88 12.49 -4.92
N GLN A 120 -21.05 12.21 -4.34
CA GLN A 120 -21.92 11.09 -4.74
C GLN A 120 -22.40 11.19 -6.18
N LYS A 121 -22.65 12.42 -6.65
CA LYS A 121 -23.06 12.68 -8.02
C LYS A 121 -21.93 12.49 -9.03
N GLU A 122 -20.69 12.82 -8.67
CA GLU A 122 -19.57 12.92 -9.62
C GLU A 122 -18.56 11.76 -9.54
N HIS A 123 -18.43 11.14 -8.37
CA HIS A 123 -17.38 10.16 -8.09
C HIS A 123 -17.91 8.81 -7.57
N GLY A 124 -19.11 8.77 -6.98
CA GLY A 124 -19.72 7.54 -6.47
C GLY A 124 -19.98 7.57 -4.97
N SER A 125 -20.37 6.44 -4.38
CA SER A 125 -20.93 6.43 -3.01
C SER A 125 -19.89 6.40 -1.89
N ARG A 126 -18.62 6.12 -2.19
CA ARG A 126 -17.55 5.98 -1.18
C ARG A 126 -16.17 6.33 -1.71
N TYR A 127 -15.27 6.66 -0.81
CA TYR A 127 -13.82 6.73 -1.08
C TYR A 127 -13.01 6.08 0.04
N LEU A 128 -11.76 5.76 -0.28
CA LEU A 128 -10.77 5.23 0.64
C LEU A 128 -9.64 6.23 0.84
N GLU A 129 -9.12 6.27 2.06
CA GLU A 129 -7.83 6.88 2.38
C GLU A 129 -6.91 5.79 2.92
N ILE A 130 -5.68 5.71 2.45
CA ILE A 130 -4.72 4.66 2.84
C ILE A 130 -3.42 5.33 3.24
N SER A 131 -2.85 4.94 4.38
CA SER A 131 -1.55 5.46 4.83
C SER A 131 -0.42 4.93 3.95
N SER A 132 0.73 5.61 3.97
CA SER A 132 1.94 5.02 3.41
C SER A 132 2.19 3.66 4.09
N PRO A 133 2.47 2.59 3.31
CA PRO A 133 2.73 1.28 3.87
C PRO A 133 4.07 1.29 4.60
N ILE A 134 4.15 0.57 5.71
CA ILE A 134 5.36 0.47 6.52
C ILE A 134 5.88 -0.95 6.39
N PHE A 135 6.96 -1.12 5.62
CA PHE A 135 7.56 -2.43 5.39
C PHE A 135 8.61 -2.76 6.44
N LEU A 136 8.63 -4.02 6.86
CA LEU A 136 9.54 -4.55 7.88
C LEU A 136 10.10 -5.89 7.44
N LYS A 137 11.22 -6.29 8.05
CA LYS A 137 11.82 -7.62 7.89
C LYS A 137 11.98 -8.01 6.41
N ASN A 138 12.58 -7.11 5.62
CA ASN A 138 12.80 -7.28 4.18
C ASN A 138 11.51 -7.62 3.40
N TYR A 139 10.47 -6.77 3.52
CA TYR A 139 9.17 -6.95 2.85
C TYR A 139 8.42 -8.25 3.23
N SER A 140 8.74 -8.84 4.39
CA SER A 140 8.00 -10.01 4.89
C SER A 140 6.78 -9.61 5.73
N TYR A 141 6.77 -8.38 6.24
CA TYR A 141 5.68 -7.80 7.01
C TYR A 141 5.37 -6.38 6.50
N CYS A 142 4.10 -5.99 6.59
CA CYS A 142 3.65 -4.66 6.21
C CYS A 142 2.53 -4.17 7.14
N LEU A 143 2.63 -2.95 7.65
CA LEU A 143 1.53 -2.27 8.32
C LEU A 143 0.85 -1.31 7.36
N VAL A 144 -0.48 -1.33 7.33
CA VAL A 144 -1.30 -0.40 6.54
C VAL A 144 -2.44 0.09 7.40
N PHE A 145 -2.63 1.41 7.42
CA PHE A 145 -3.82 2.04 7.94
C PHE A 145 -4.75 2.41 6.78
N SER A 146 -6.05 2.21 6.96
CA SER A 146 -7.03 2.57 5.95
C SER A 146 -8.31 3.09 6.57
N HIS A 147 -8.90 4.09 5.93
CA HIS A 147 -10.23 4.62 6.18
C HIS A 147 -11.12 4.40 4.97
N SER A 148 -12.37 4.02 5.22
CA SER A 148 -13.45 4.04 4.25
C SER A 148 -14.48 5.06 4.67
N HIS A 149 -14.91 5.89 3.72
CA HIS A 149 -15.91 6.93 3.93
C HIS A 149 -17.07 6.73 2.95
N CYS A 150 -18.31 6.75 3.44
CA CYS A 150 -19.51 6.49 2.64
C CYS A 150 -20.71 7.41 2.97
N GLY A 151 -20.45 8.57 3.58
CA GLY A 151 -21.46 9.55 3.99
C GLY A 151 -21.22 10.06 5.40
N SER A 152 -22.15 10.85 5.95
CA SER A 152 -22.02 11.44 7.28
C SER A 152 -22.06 10.42 8.43
N ASN A 153 -22.71 9.28 8.22
CA ASN A 153 -22.97 8.26 9.24
C ASN A 153 -22.48 6.87 8.80
N CYS A 154 -21.51 6.84 7.89
CA CYS A 154 -21.01 5.62 7.32
C CYS A 154 -19.52 5.78 7.08
N GLY A 155 -18.74 5.00 7.82
CA GLY A 155 -17.32 4.93 7.62
C GLY A 155 -16.69 4.01 8.65
N GLY A 156 -15.40 3.79 8.48
CA GLY A 156 -14.64 3.00 9.42
C GLY A 156 -13.17 2.98 9.07
N GLY A 157 -12.37 2.61 10.06
CA GLY A 157 -10.93 2.61 9.94
C GLY A 157 -10.31 1.39 10.58
N SER A 158 -9.17 0.97 10.05
CA SER A 158 -8.40 -0.15 10.60
C SER A 158 -6.90 0.03 10.40
N PHE A 159 -6.13 -0.41 11.39
CA PHE A 159 -4.68 -0.53 11.31
C PHE A 159 -4.28 -2.00 11.37
N ILE A 160 -3.75 -2.53 10.26
CA ILE A 160 -3.58 -3.96 10.06
C ILE A 160 -2.11 -4.29 9.77
N LEU A 161 -1.60 -5.31 10.43
CA LEU A 161 -0.35 -6.00 10.09
C LEU A 161 -0.65 -7.14 9.13
N TYR A 162 0.00 -7.09 7.99
CA TYR A 162 0.07 -8.16 7.01
C TYR A 162 1.39 -8.91 7.14
N LYS A 163 1.34 -10.22 6.93
CA LYS A 163 2.51 -11.09 6.78
C LYS A 163 2.49 -11.72 5.41
N LYS A 164 3.65 -11.77 4.76
CA LYS A 164 3.81 -12.44 3.47
C LYS A 164 4.05 -13.93 3.68
N ILE A 165 3.12 -14.76 3.22
CA ILE A 165 3.17 -16.22 3.30
C ILE A 165 3.04 -16.78 1.88
N ASN A 166 4.03 -17.55 1.43
CA ASN A 166 4.06 -18.12 0.08
C ASN A 166 3.80 -17.09 -1.03
N GLY A 167 4.37 -15.89 -0.90
CA GLY A 167 4.24 -14.80 -1.87
C GLY A 167 2.92 -14.01 -1.78
N LYS A 168 2.02 -14.35 -0.87
CA LYS A 168 0.72 -13.66 -0.68
C LYS A 168 0.69 -12.92 0.65
N TRP A 169 0.05 -11.76 0.68
CA TRP A 169 -0.19 -11.00 1.90
C TRP A 169 -1.42 -11.54 2.62
N GLU A 170 -1.24 -11.91 3.88
CA GLU A 170 -2.31 -12.38 4.76
C GLU A 170 -2.38 -11.50 6.01
N ILE A 171 -3.59 -11.27 6.52
CA ILE A 171 -3.79 -10.52 7.76
C ILE A 171 -3.18 -11.32 8.91
N SER A 172 -2.19 -10.74 9.58
CA SER A 172 -1.55 -11.32 10.75
C SER A 172 -2.14 -10.79 12.06
N LYS A 173 -2.47 -9.49 12.11
CA LYS A 173 -2.99 -8.84 13.31
C LYS A 173 -3.70 -7.53 12.96
N GLN A 174 -4.67 -7.13 13.77
CA GLN A 174 -5.32 -5.83 13.70
C GLN A 174 -5.11 -5.08 15.03
N TYR A 175 -4.57 -3.86 14.95
CA TYR A 175 -4.27 -3.01 16.12
C TYR A 175 -5.45 -2.15 16.53
N CYS A 176 -6.23 -1.70 15.55
CA CYS A 176 -7.46 -0.97 15.79
C CYS A 176 -8.49 -1.27 14.72
N ASN A 177 -9.76 -1.15 15.13
CA ASN A 177 -10.92 -1.19 14.27
C ASN A 177 -11.94 -0.21 14.82
N PHE A 178 -12.57 0.56 13.94
CA PHE A 178 -13.69 1.40 14.34
C PHE A 178 -14.66 1.58 13.19
N MET A 179 -15.91 1.83 13.57
CA MET A 179 -17.00 2.17 12.68
C MET A 179 -17.63 3.45 13.20
N SER A 180 -18.01 4.33 12.28
CA SER A 180 -18.77 5.55 12.56
C SER A 180 -20.25 5.35 12.23
#